data_AF-A0A3B6SIR9-F1
#
_entry.id   AF-A0A3B6SIR9-F1
#
_cell.length_a   1.000
_cell.length_b   1.000
_cell.length_c   1.000
_cell.angle_alpha   90.00
_cell.angle_beta   90.00
_cell.angle_gamma   90.00
#
_symmetry.space_group_name_H-M   'P 1'
#
loop_
_entity.id
_entity.type
_entity.pdbx_description
1 polymer ?
#
loop_
_entity_poly.entity_id
_entity_poly.type
_entity_poly.pdbx_seq_one_letter_code
_entity_poly.pdbx_strand_id
1 'polypeptide(L)'
;MRGIILCDVLPLDDDAKTLRYIPLPDPIRPDDTIDESGGMYRDVAVVGSRIKYAEVKMHVRPGSAGPKGSFTIDGWTAVVWSRPANSFKESTTWRKDHEVHAHQVSFVDGKNKTAPGFELLPAVVDHQGNPQPTLVGIHVGHPKLSLSVGDNTLYLMAKVNRWYDKAWVIAVDMKNKRLRGVAEFGGAPRCSAFLHAYRQSRISEHLNVSQGTKSHLKRPGMLLLHGISHKKPEISRHHCPSVEKTQG
;
A
#
# COMPACT_ATOMS: atom_id res chain seq x y z
N MET A 1 -23.99 -1.72 3.80
CA MET A 1 -23.61 -3.14 3.91
C MET A 1 -22.09 -3.28 3.69
N ARG A 2 -21.39 -4.11 4.49
CA ARG A 2 -19.93 -4.39 4.34
C ARG A 2 -19.76 -5.86 3.94
N GLY A 3 -19.25 -6.12 2.74
CA GLY A 3 -19.14 -7.47 2.20
C GLY A 3 -18.21 -7.57 1.01
N ILE A 4 -17.97 -8.80 0.59
CA ILE A 4 -17.28 -9.16 -0.65
C ILE A 4 -18.34 -9.70 -1.61
N ILE A 5 -18.37 -9.16 -2.84
CA ILE A 5 -19.17 -9.73 -3.92
C ILE A 5 -18.23 -10.62 -4.75
N LEU A 6 -18.54 -11.91 -4.79
CA LEU A 6 -17.91 -12.85 -5.70
C LEU A 6 -18.75 -12.89 -6.97
N CYS A 7 -18.09 -12.59 -8.08
CA CYS A 7 -18.70 -12.55 -9.40
C CYS A 7 -17.87 -13.44 -10.32
N ASP A 8 -18.46 -14.56 -10.72
CA ASP A 8 -17.93 -15.37 -11.81
C ASP A 8 -18.71 -15.02 -13.07
N VAL A 9 -18.05 -14.35 -14.01
CA VAL A 9 -18.64 -13.90 -15.27
C VAL A 9 -18.45 -14.90 -16.41
N LEU A 10 -17.58 -15.89 -16.22
CA LEU A 10 -17.32 -16.97 -17.18
C LEU A 10 -17.43 -18.33 -16.46
N PRO A 11 -18.59 -18.64 -15.86
CA PRO A 11 -18.73 -19.86 -15.11
C PRO A 11 -18.60 -21.07 -16.02
N LEU A 12 -17.92 -22.11 -15.53
CA LEU A 12 -17.78 -23.39 -16.22
C LEU A 12 -19.11 -24.18 -16.33
N ASP A 13 -20.11 -23.77 -15.55
CA ASP A 13 -21.45 -24.34 -15.50
C ASP A 13 -22.48 -23.21 -15.66
N ASP A 14 -23.46 -23.39 -16.54
CA ASP A 14 -24.47 -22.37 -16.84
C ASP A 14 -25.33 -22.00 -15.61
N ASP A 15 -25.45 -22.90 -14.64
CA ASP A 15 -26.17 -22.70 -13.37
C ASP A 15 -25.37 -21.86 -12.33
N ALA A 16 -24.09 -21.57 -12.58
CA ALA A 16 -23.22 -20.85 -11.64
C ALA A 16 -23.17 -19.32 -11.86
N LYS A 17 -24.09 -18.75 -12.66
CA LYS A 17 -24.21 -17.30 -12.97
C LYS A 17 -24.70 -16.41 -11.79
N THR A 18 -24.63 -16.89 -10.55
CA THR A 18 -25.13 -16.16 -9.38
C THR A 18 -24.02 -15.36 -8.70
N LEU A 19 -24.23 -14.04 -8.56
CA LEU A 19 -23.42 -13.21 -7.67
C LEU A 19 -23.55 -13.72 -6.24
N ARG A 20 -22.42 -13.99 -5.57
CA ARG A 20 -22.42 -14.46 -4.18
C ARG A 20 -21.93 -13.36 -3.27
N TYR A 21 -22.70 -13.06 -2.24
CA TYR A 21 -22.32 -12.10 -1.22
C TYR A 21 -21.72 -12.83 0.00
N ILE A 22 -20.56 -12.36 0.42
CA ILE A 22 -19.92 -12.80 1.67
C ILE A 22 -19.94 -11.61 2.63
N PRO A 23 -20.67 -11.66 3.77
CA PRO A 23 -20.59 -10.62 4.78
C PRO A 23 -19.16 -10.55 5.33
N LEU A 24 -18.61 -9.34 5.51
CA LEU A 24 -17.34 -9.14 6.20
C LEU A 24 -17.51 -9.41 7.71
N PRO A 25 -16.43 -9.74 8.44
CA PRO A 25 -16.49 -9.80 9.89
C PRO A 25 -16.88 -8.45 10.48
N ASP A 26 -17.32 -8.47 11.74
CA ASP A 26 -17.66 -7.25 12.47
C ASP A 26 -16.49 -6.25 12.44
N PRO A 27 -16.77 -4.96 12.20
CA PRO A 27 -15.74 -3.93 12.16
C PRO A 27 -15.01 -3.84 13.50
N ILE A 28 -13.77 -3.34 13.47
CA ILE A 28 -12.95 -3.15 14.70
C ILE A 28 -13.68 -2.24 15.71
N ARG A 29 -14.53 -1.30 15.25
CA ARG A 29 -15.55 -0.63 16.06
C ARG A 29 -16.84 -0.38 15.26
N PRO A 30 -18.05 -0.57 15.84
CA PRO A 30 -19.32 -0.34 15.16
C PRO A 30 -19.66 1.14 14.89
N ASP A 31 -19.19 2.06 15.76
CA ASP A 31 -19.64 3.46 15.79
C ASP A 31 -18.83 4.42 14.90
N ASP A 32 -17.75 3.95 14.27
CA ASP A 32 -16.96 4.80 13.39
C ASP A 32 -17.64 4.92 12.02
N THR A 33 -18.10 6.12 11.69
CA THR A 33 -18.48 6.53 10.33
C THR A 33 -17.23 6.63 9.46
N ILE A 34 -16.63 5.49 9.08
CA ILE A 34 -15.43 5.51 8.24
C ILE A 34 -15.82 5.88 6.81
N ASP A 35 -15.29 7.03 6.40
CA ASP A 35 -15.16 7.58 5.04
C ASP A 35 -14.91 6.50 3.97
N GLU A 36 -15.56 6.71 2.83
CA GLU A 36 -16.13 5.74 1.89
C GLU A 36 -15.11 5.00 1.00
N SER A 37 -13.81 5.16 1.21
CA SER A 37 -12.78 4.50 0.39
C SER A 37 -12.29 3.19 1.00
N GLY A 38 -13.03 2.11 0.73
CA GLY A 38 -12.75 0.78 1.31
C GLY A 38 -11.29 0.30 1.19
N GLY A 39 -10.58 0.67 0.13
CA GLY A 39 -9.18 0.29 -0.09
C GLY A 39 -8.15 0.96 0.83
N MET A 40 -8.46 2.12 1.44
CA MET A 40 -7.51 2.81 2.32
C MET A 40 -7.24 2.06 3.62
N TYR A 41 -8.22 1.28 4.10
CA TYR A 41 -8.16 0.67 5.43
C TYR A 41 -8.42 -0.83 5.40
N ARG A 42 -8.64 -1.43 4.22
CA ARG A 42 -8.96 -2.85 4.10
C ARG A 42 -8.29 -3.50 2.89
N ASP A 43 -8.05 -4.80 3.00
CA ASP A 43 -7.56 -5.64 1.91
C ASP A 43 -8.25 -7.00 1.92
N VAL A 44 -8.41 -7.58 0.75
CA VAL A 44 -8.89 -8.94 0.56
C VAL A 44 -7.94 -9.66 -0.38
N ALA A 45 -7.53 -10.86 -0.01
CA ALA A 45 -6.75 -11.73 -0.86
C ALA A 45 -7.22 -13.18 -0.70
N VAL A 46 -7.17 -13.94 -1.80
CA VAL A 46 -7.28 -15.40 -1.73
C VAL A 46 -5.88 -15.97 -1.72
N VAL A 47 -5.52 -16.68 -0.64
CA VAL A 47 -4.18 -17.26 -0.45
C VAL A 47 -4.34 -18.72 -0.10
N GLY A 48 -3.87 -19.61 -0.99
CA GLY A 48 -4.18 -21.03 -0.92
C GLY A 48 -5.69 -21.26 -1.01
N SER A 49 -6.26 -22.05 -0.10
CA SER A 49 -7.69 -22.37 -0.04
C SER A 49 -8.52 -21.42 0.83
N ARG A 50 -7.99 -20.25 1.20
CA ARG A 50 -8.62 -19.34 2.16
C ARG A 50 -8.77 -17.93 1.59
N ILE A 51 -9.92 -17.32 1.86
CA ILE A 51 -10.09 -15.87 1.74
C ILE A 51 -9.54 -15.26 3.03
N LYS A 52 -8.60 -14.34 2.89
CA LYS A 52 -8.08 -13.49 3.96
C LYS A 52 -8.63 -12.09 3.80
N TYR A 53 -8.95 -11.47 4.92
CA TYR A 53 -9.41 -10.10 5.02
C TYR A 53 -8.57 -9.37 6.07
N ALA A 54 -8.03 -8.21 5.72
CA ALA A 54 -7.32 -7.34 6.65
C ALA A 54 -8.09 -6.04 6.82
N GLU A 55 -8.11 -5.52 8.04
CA GLU A 55 -8.64 -4.21 8.38
C GLU A 55 -7.63 -3.47 9.27
N VAL A 56 -7.44 -2.19 9.00
CA VAL A 56 -6.55 -1.30 9.75
C VAL A 56 -7.36 -0.11 10.23
N LYS A 57 -7.26 0.18 11.52
CA LYS A 57 -7.89 1.32 12.14
C LYS A 57 -6.83 2.26 12.71
N MET A 58 -6.90 3.53 12.34
CA MET A 58 -6.14 4.59 12.98
C MET A 58 -6.76 4.95 14.33
N HIS A 59 -5.93 5.19 15.34
CA HIS A 59 -6.34 5.78 16.60
C HIS A 59 -5.98 7.25 16.59
N VAL A 60 -6.93 8.10 16.96
CA VAL A 60 -6.73 9.54 17.03
C VAL A 60 -7.08 10.04 18.42
N ARG A 61 -6.27 10.95 18.94
CA ARG A 61 -6.61 11.74 20.12
C ARG A 61 -7.12 13.10 19.66
N PRO A 62 -8.30 13.56 20.12
CA PRO A 62 -8.74 14.92 19.89
C PRO A 62 -7.72 15.91 20.46
N GLY A 63 -7.36 16.92 19.67
CA GLY A 63 -6.56 18.06 20.11
C GLY A 63 -7.43 19.17 20.70
N SER A 64 -6.79 20.13 21.37
CA SER A 64 -7.45 21.31 21.92
C SER A 64 -7.92 22.25 20.80
N ALA A 65 -9.25 22.42 20.71
CA ALA A 65 -10.07 23.40 20.00
C ALA A 65 -9.44 24.29 18.90
N GLY A 66 -9.90 24.06 17.67
CA GLY A 66 -9.96 25.02 16.56
C GLY A 66 -11.10 24.62 15.61
N PRO A 67 -11.54 25.46 14.66
CA PRO A 67 -12.79 25.27 13.87
C PRO A 67 -12.86 23.99 13.02
N LYS A 68 -11.75 23.24 12.94
CA LYS A 68 -11.62 21.97 12.23
C LYS A 68 -11.01 20.84 13.07
N GLY A 69 -11.10 20.92 14.41
CA GLY A 69 -10.66 19.89 15.36
C GLY A 69 -9.30 19.27 15.01
N SER A 70 -8.19 19.85 15.50
CA SER A 70 -6.89 19.18 15.35
C SER A 70 -6.94 17.80 16.01
N PHE A 71 -6.28 16.81 15.41
CA PHE A 71 -6.14 15.49 16.01
C PHE A 71 -4.69 15.04 15.90
N THR A 72 -4.24 14.28 16.89
CA THR A 72 -2.94 13.62 16.88
C THR A 72 -3.13 12.14 16.69
N ILE A 73 -2.21 11.50 15.97
CA ILE A 73 -2.22 10.05 15.82
C ILE A 73 -1.69 9.41 17.10
N ASP A 74 -2.43 8.42 17.61
CA ASP A 74 -2.13 7.66 18.82
C ASP A 74 -2.10 6.15 18.56
N GLY A 75 -1.44 5.80 17.46
CA GLY A 75 -1.27 4.43 16.99
C GLY A 75 -2.37 3.97 16.05
N TRP A 76 -2.38 2.65 15.88
CA TRP A 76 -3.28 1.95 14.98
C TRP A 76 -3.45 0.51 15.45
N THR A 77 -4.53 -0.11 14.99
CA THR A 77 -4.80 -1.54 15.16
C THR A 77 -4.98 -2.17 13.79
N ALA A 78 -4.31 -3.28 13.54
CA ALA A 78 -4.49 -4.10 12.35
C ALA A 78 -5.00 -5.48 12.75
N VAL A 79 -6.04 -5.95 12.08
CA VAL A 79 -6.65 -7.26 12.33
C VAL A 79 -6.75 -8.02 11.02
N VAL A 80 -6.43 -9.31 11.06
CA VAL A 80 -6.54 -10.25 9.94
C VAL A 80 -7.52 -11.35 10.31
N TRP A 81 -8.47 -11.60 9.42
CA TRP A 81 -9.39 -12.72 9.50
C TRP A 81 -9.23 -13.63 8.29
N SER A 82 -9.62 -14.89 8.44
CA SER A 82 -9.75 -15.80 7.33
C SER A 82 -10.97 -16.70 7.40
N ARG A 83 -11.39 -17.17 6.24
CA ARG A 83 -12.40 -18.22 6.07
C ARG A 83 -12.02 -19.15 4.92
N PRO A 84 -12.54 -20.39 4.88
CA PRO A 84 -12.43 -21.24 3.69
C PRO A 84 -13.01 -20.53 2.46
N ALA A 85 -12.32 -20.60 1.33
CA ALA A 85 -12.72 -19.95 0.07
C ALA A 85 -13.81 -20.71 -0.67
N ASN A 86 -13.84 -22.04 -0.53
CA ASN A 86 -14.75 -22.94 -1.23
C ASN A 86 -16.04 -23.26 -0.45
N SER A 87 -16.19 -22.74 0.77
CA SER A 87 -17.37 -23.01 1.60
C SER A 87 -18.30 -21.80 1.60
N PHE A 88 -19.50 -21.99 1.06
CA PHE A 88 -20.56 -20.99 0.99
C PHE A 88 -21.73 -21.27 1.94
N LYS A 89 -21.59 -22.29 2.81
CA LYS A 89 -22.57 -22.58 3.85
C LYS A 89 -22.69 -21.39 4.80
N GLU A 90 -23.90 -21.07 5.25
CA GLU A 90 -24.16 -19.97 6.20
C GLU A 90 -23.36 -20.11 7.50
N SER A 91 -23.08 -21.33 7.93
CA SER A 91 -22.22 -21.63 9.08
C SER A 91 -20.73 -21.33 8.88
N THR A 92 -20.31 -20.97 7.66
CA THR A 92 -18.92 -20.62 7.37
C THR A 92 -18.63 -19.22 7.88
N THR A 93 -18.09 -19.14 9.09
CA THR A 93 -17.76 -17.88 9.74
C THR A 93 -16.33 -17.44 9.49
N TRP A 94 -16.09 -16.15 9.66
CA TRP A 94 -14.75 -15.60 9.72
C TRP A 94 -14.08 -15.96 11.04
N ARG A 95 -12.85 -16.44 10.96
CA ARG A 95 -11.96 -16.62 12.11
C ARG A 95 -11.04 -15.42 12.20
N LYS A 96 -10.94 -14.79 13.37
CA LYS A 96 -9.86 -13.84 13.66
C LYS A 96 -8.55 -14.62 13.77
N ASP A 97 -7.60 -14.36 12.88
CA ASP A 97 -6.31 -15.03 12.87
C ASP A 97 -5.29 -14.27 13.72
N HIS A 98 -5.16 -12.95 13.49
CA HIS A 98 -4.16 -12.12 14.17
C HIS A 98 -4.69 -10.71 14.43
N GLU A 99 -4.21 -10.09 15.51
CA GLU A 99 -4.48 -8.71 15.88
C GLU A 99 -3.21 -8.08 16.47
N VAL A 100 -2.87 -6.90 15.96
CA VAL A 100 -1.65 -6.16 16.32
C VAL A 100 -1.98 -4.70 16.55
N HIS A 101 -1.51 -4.17 17.68
CA HIS A 101 -1.50 -2.73 17.94
C HIS A 101 -0.10 -2.16 17.69
N ALA A 102 -0.03 -0.91 17.25
CA ALA A 102 1.21 -0.23 16.90
C ALA A 102 2.32 -0.36 17.97
N HIS A 103 1.97 -0.19 19.26
CA HIS A 103 2.94 -0.25 20.37
C HIS A 103 3.47 -1.67 20.66
N GLN A 104 2.84 -2.71 20.12
CA GLN A 104 3.26 -4.11 20.32
C GLN A 104 4.30 -4.55 19.30
N VAL A 105 4.53 -3.77 18.24
CA VAL A 105 5.43 -4.16 17.17
C VAL A 105 6.88 -3.97 17.60
N SER A 106 7.61 -5.07 17.78
CA SER A 106 9.05 -5.02 18.04
C SER A 106 9.84 -4.66 16.76
N PHE A 107 10.86 -3.83 16.92
CA PHE A 107 11.81 -3.49 15.85
C PHE A 107 13.00 -4.45 15.76
N VAL A 108 13.23 -5.23 16.83
CA VAL A 108 14.34 -6.18 16.94
C VAL A 108 13.83 -7.60 16.93
N ASP A 109 14.67 -8.50 16.43
CA ASP A 109 14.44 -9.95 16.50
C ASP A 109 14.96 -10.57 17.80
N GLY A 110 14.79 -11.88 17.96
CA GLY A 110 15.27 -12.62 19.14
C GLY A 110 16.80 -12.68 19.28
N LYS A 111 17.55 -12.08 18.36
CA LYS A 111 19.01 -11.90 18.40
C LYS A 111 19.40 -10.42 18.54
N ASN A 112 18.46 -9.55 18.93
CA ASN A 112 18.62 -8.10 19.03
C ASN A 112 19.03 -7.40 17.72
N LYS A 113 18.71 -7.99 16.56
CA LYS A 113 18.96 -7.39 15.25
C LYS A 113 17.74 -6.62 14.77
N THR A 114 17.94 -5.39 14.32
CA THR A 114 16.88 -4.57 13.72
C THR A 114 16.43 -5.11 12.36
N ALA A 115 15.18 -4.82 12.00
CA ALA A 115 14.62 -5.18 10.69
C ALA A 115 15.40 -4.51 9.54
N PRO A 116 15.51 -5.16 8.36
CA PRO A 116 16.04 -4.52 7.14
C PRO A 116 15.34 -3.19 6.83
N GLY A 117 16.11 -2.14 6.57
CA GLY A 117 15.59 -0.81 6.29
C GLY A 117 15.07 -0.06 7.53
N PHE A 118 15.30 -0.56 8.75
CA PHE A 118 14.87 0.09 9.99
C PHE A 118 15.28 1.57 10.08
N GLU A 119 16.45 1.92 9.56
CA GLU A 119 16.96 3.28 9.48
C GLU A 119 16.09 4.23 8.63
N LEU A 120 15.23 3.68 7.77
CA LEU A 120 14.27 4.43 6.97
C LEU A 120 12.96 4.70 7.72
N LEU A 121 12.77 4.13 8.92
CA LEU A 121 11.53 4.28 9.65
C LEU A 121 11.26 5.77 9.92
N PRO A 122 10.04 6.27 9.66
CA PRO A 122 9.69 7.64 10.00
C PRO A 122 9.91 7.93 11.49
N ALA A 123 10.57 9.05 11.77
CA ALA A 123 10.74 9.57 13.12
C ALA A 123 9.67 10.62 13.44
N VAL A 124 9.18 10.59 14.67
CA VAL A 124 8.30 11.62 15.24
C VAL A 124 9.02 12.27 16.41
N VAL A 125 8.83 13.57 16.58
CA VAL A 125 9.47 14.34 17.66
C VAL A 125 8.87 13.94 19.01
N ASP A 126 9.72 13.55 19.97
CA ASP A 126 9.34 13.23 21.34
C ASP A 126 9.08 14.49 22.18
N HIS A 127 8.72 14.31 23.46
CA HIS A 127 8.43 15.42 24.38
C HIS A 127 9.66 16.32 24.65
N GLN A 128 10.86 15.82 24.38
CA GLN A 128 12.13 16.54 24.54
C GLN A 128 12.59 17.19 23.23
N GLY A 129 11.81 17.11 22.16
CA GLY A 129 12.16 17.69 20.87
C GLY A 129 13.05 16.81 19.99
N ASN A 130 13.33 15.56 20.39
CA ASN A 130 14.20 14.67 19.64
C ASN A 130 13.39 13.76 18.69
N PRO A 131 13.79 13.62 17.42
CA PRO A 131 13.16 12.65 16.52
C PRO A 131 13.43 11.22 16.97
N GLN A 132 12.37 10.44 17.20
CA GLN A 132 12.45 9.02 17.56
C GLN A 132 11.69 8.16 16.53
N PRO A 133 12.29 7.05 16.05
CA PRO A 133 11.58 6.08 15.22
C PRO A 133 10.37 5.52 15.97
N THR A 134 9.17 5.62 15.38
CA THR A 134 7.95 5.12 16.03
C THR A 134 6.93 4.63 15.03
N LEU A 135 6.13 3.65 15.44
CA LEU A 135 4.93 3.22 14.73
C LEU A 135 3.64 3.78 15.34
N VAL A 136 3.70 4.37 16.54
CA VAL A 136 2.52 4.91 17.23
C VAL A 136 2.15 6.28 16.67
N GLY A 137 3.12 7.16 16.42
CA GLY A 137 2.86 8.54 15.99
C GLY A 137 2.67 8.74 14.48
N ILE A 138 2.45 7.68 13.70
CA ILE A 138 2.44 7.76 12.22
C ILE A 138 1.11 7.32 11.64
N HIS A 139 0.72 7.92 10.53
CA HIS A 139 -0.42 7.47 9.75
C HIS A 139 -0.10 6.17 9.02
N VAL A 140 -0.98 5.19 9.10
CA VAL A 140 -0.93 3.99 8.27
C VAL A 140 -2.20 3.80 7.45
N GLY A 141 -2.06 3.15 6.30
CA GLY A 141 -3.17 2.84 5.41
C GLY A 141 -2.72 1.85 4.32
N HIS A 142 -3.63 1.53 3.41
CA HIS A 142 -3.47 0.55 2.34
C HIS A 142 -2.85 -0.75 2.83
N PRO A 143 -3.54 -1.49 3.70
CA PRO A 143 -3.11 -2.84 4.01
C PRO A 143 -3.00 -3.66 2.73
N LYS A 144 -1.98 -4.51 2.69
CA LYS A 144 -1.76 -5.50 1.64
C LYS A 144 -1.34 -6.81 2.30
N LEU A 145 -2.15 -7.85 2.12
CA LEU A 145 -1.89 -9.18 2.62
C LEU A 145 -0.75 -9.83 1.82
N SER A 146 0.19 -10.50 2.49
CA SER A 146 1.13 -11.36 1.78
C SER A 146 0.38 -12.42 0.98
N LEU A 147 0.72 -12.54 -0.31
CA LEU A 147 0.15 -13.54 -1.21
C LEU A 147 0.85 -14.91 -1.09
N SER A 148 1.85 -15.03 -0.22
CA SER A 148 2.58 -16.28 0.02
C SER A 148 1.83 -17.17 1.00
N VAL A 149 1.67 -18.45 0.67
CA VAL A 149 1.01 -19.42 1.55
C VAL A 149 1.81 -19.57 2.86
N GLY A 150 1.10 -19.49 4.00
CA GLY A 150 1.71 -19.58 5.33
C GLY A 150 2.35 -18.29 5.86
N ASP A 151 2.53 -17.28 5.01
CA ASP A 151 3.03 -15.98 5.44
C ASP A 151 1.91 -15.17 6.14
N ASN A 152 2.25 -14.56 7.27
CA ASN A 152 1.37 -13.74 8.10
C ASN A 152 1.76 -12.26 8.05
N THR A 153 2.44 -11.86 6.98
CA THR A 153 2.89 -10.48 6.81
C THR A 153 1.77 -9.61 6.27
N LEU A 154 1.59 -8.47 6.93
CA LEU A 154 0.77 -7.37 6.47
C LEU A 154 1.68 -6.20 6.09
N TYR A 155 1.55 -5.73 4.86
CA TYR A 155 2.24 -4.53 4.40
C TYR A 155 1.32 -3.33 4.61
N LEU A 156 1.85 -2.22 5.11
CA LEU A 156 1.12 -0.98 5.36
C LEU A 156 1.88 0.16 4.72
N MET A 157 1.17 1.05 4.02
CA MET A 157 1.72 2.36 3.70
C MET A 157 1.79 3.19 4.99
N ALA A 158 2.89 3.88 5.22
CA ALA A 158 3.16 4.70 6.38
C ALA A 158 3.53 6.13 5.97
N LYS A 159 3.06 7.14 6.72
CA LYS A 159 3.38 8.56 6.54
C LYS A 159 3.46 9.26 7.90
N VAL A 160 4.46 10.13 8.10
CA VAL A 160 4.52 11.01 9.31
C VAL A 160 3.31 11.92 9.36
N ASN A 161 2.92 12.46 8.20
CA ASN A 161 1.71 13.25 8.01
C ASN A 161 1.07 12.84 6.68
N ARG A 162 -0.25 12.65 6.66
CA ARG A 162 -0.99 12.22 5.46
C ARG A 162 -0.86 13.17 4.27
N TRP A 163 -0.46 14.41 4.49
CA TRP A 163 -0.28 15.45 3.46
C TRP A 163 1.17 15.60 2.96
N TYR A 164 2.14 14.93 3.58
CA TYR A 164 3.54 15.03 3.16
C TYR A 164 3.82 14.20 1.92
N ASP A 165 4.84 14.57 1.15
CA ASP A 165 5.23 13.88 -0.09
C ASP A 165 6.13 12.66 0.12
N LYS A 166 6.46 12.34 1.38
CA LYS A 166 7.17 11.10 1.74
C LYS A 166 6.19 10.05 2.25
N ALA A 167 6.48 8.81 1.92
CA ALA A 167 5.78 7.64 2.46
C ALA A 167 6.74 6.45 2.47
N TRP A 168 6.38 5.46 3.27
CA TRP A 168 7.11 4.21 3.39
C TRP A 168 6.12 3.05 3.26
N VAL A 169 6.64 1.88 2.93
CA VAL A 169 5.94 0.62 3.14
C VAL A 169 6.62 -0.10 4.29
N ILE A 170 5.86 -0.40 5.34
CA ILE A 170 6.31 -1.22 6.47
C ILE A 170 5.71 -2.62 6.32
N ALA A 171 6.53 -3.64 6.55
CA ALA A 171 6.09 -5.03 6.59
C ALA A 171 6.02 -5.49 8.04
N VAL A 172 4.84 -5.92 8.50
CA VAL A 172 4.59 -6.35 9.88
C VAL A 172 4.29 -7.85 9.88
N ASP A 173 5.08 -8.63 10.61
CA ASP A 173 4.76 -10.00 10.97
C ASP A 173 3.63 -9.97 12.00
N MET A 174 2.41 -10.29 11.55
CA MET A 174 1.22 -10.20 12.39
C MET A 174 1.20 -11.28 13.48
N LYS A 175 1.84 -12.44 13.23
CA LYS A 175 1.87 -13.56 14.17
C LYS A 175 2.82 -13.27 15.33
N ASN A 176 4.01 -12.77 15.02
CA ASN A 176 5.06 -12.52 16.01
C ASN A 176 5.12 -11.05 16.46
N LYS A 177 4.22 -10.19 15.97
CA LYS A 177 4.14 -8.75 16.28
C LYS A 177 5.50 -8.06 16.11
N ARG A 178 6.09 -8.21 14.91
CA ARG A 178 7.46 -7.74 14.63
C ARG A 178 7.55 -7.05 13.30
N LEU A 179 8.35 -5.98 13.22
CA LEU A 179 8.72 -5.35 11.98
C LEU A 179 9.62 -6.29 11.16
N ARG A 180 9.20 -6.64 9.94
CA ARG A 180 9.99 -7.46 9.00
C ARG A 180 10.86 -6.63 8.07
N GLY A 181 10.49 -5.39 7.83
CA GLY A 181 11.30 -4.47 7.04
C GLY A 181 10.55 -3.18 6.69
N VAL A 182 11.31 -2.22 6.19
CA VAL A 182 10.83 -0.91 5.76
C VAL A 182 11.45 -0.57 4.41
N ALA A 183 10.66 0.03 3.52
CA ALA A 183 11.14 0.59 2.27
C ALA A 183 10.55 1.98 2.05
N GLU A 184 11.33 2.90 1.49
CA GLU A 184 10.79 4.17 1.00
C GLU A 184 9.85 3.91 -0.20
N PHE A 185 8.69 4.58 -0.20
CA PHE A 185 7.72 4.45 -1.27
C PHE A 185 7.93 5.57 -2.29
N GLY A 186 8.61 5.28 -3.40
CA GLY A 186 8.93 6.25 -4.45
C GLY A 186 7.71 6.87 -5.16
N GLY A 187 6.50 6.31 -4.99
CA GLY A 187 5.26 6.86 -5.52
C GLY A 187 4.58 7.92 -4.64
N ALA A 188 5.17 8.27 -3.49
CA ALA A 188 4.54 9.07 -2.45
C ALA A 188 3.95 10.43 -2.89
N PRO A 189 4.56 11.21 -3.81
CA PRO A 189 3.98 12.47 -4.29
C PRO A 189 2.62 12.32 -5.01
N ARG A 190 2.30 11.11 -5.50
CA ARG A 190 1.02 10.82 -6.17
C ARG A 190 -0.08 10.36 -5.20
N CYS A 191 0.25 10.28 -3.91
CA CYS A 191 -0.54 9.59 -2.89
C CYS A 191 -0.95 10.55 -1.75
N SER A 192 -1.38 11.77 -2.10
CA SER A 192 -1.95 12.71 -1.14
C SER A 192 -3.09 12.04 -0.36
N ALA A 193 -3.08 12.19 0.97
CA ALA A 193 -4.12 11.64 1.86
C ALA A 193 -4.38 10.12 1.72
N PHE A 194 -3.45 9.35 1.15
CA PHE A 194 -3.63 7.94 0.78
C PHE A 194 -4.65 7.69 -0.35
N LEU A 195 -4.85 8.62 -1.28
CA LEU A 195 -5.81 8.42 -2.39
C LEU A 195 -5.38 7.33 -3.39
N HIS A 196 -4.07 7.15 -3.59
CA HIS A 196 -3.50 6.12 -4.45
C HIS A 196 -2.46 5.31 -3.67
N ALA A 197 -2.23 4.06 -4.04
CA ALA A 197 -1.21 3.23 -3.42
C ALA A 197 -0.70 2.12 -4.34
N TYR A 198 0.19 1.31 -3.80
CA TYR A 198 0.73 0.14 -4.45
C TYR A 198 -0.29 -1.01 -4.52
N ARG A 199 -0.08 -1.91 -5.49
CA ARG A 199 -0.84 -3.15 -5.65
C ARG A 199 0.08 -4.31 -5.30
N GLN A 200 -0.45 -5.28 -4.57
CA GLN A 200 0.27 -6.52 -4.29
C GLN A 200 0.30 -7.41 -5.53
N SER A 201 1.41 -8.11 -5.72
CA SER A 201 1.62 -9.05 -6.81
C SER A 201 2.63 -10.12 -6.37
N ARG A 202 2.54 -11.32 -6.96
CA ARG A 202 3.54 -12.39 -6.82
C ARG A 202 4.61 -12.32 -7.92
N ILE A 203 4.81 -11.15 -8.54
CA ILE A 203 5.79 -10.98 -9.63
C ILE A 203 7.19 -11.46 -9.24
N SER A 204 7.56 -11.39 -7.95
CA SER A 204 8.82 -11.94 -7.44
C SER A 204 9.03 -13.42 -7.75
N GLU A 205 7.96 -14.22 -7.92
CA GLU A 205 8.05 -15.64 -8.29
C GLU A 205 8.45 -15.85 -9.76
N HIS A 206 8.37 -14.80 -10.56
CA HIS A 206 8.75 -14.80 -11.97
C HIS A 206 10.03 -14.00 -12.22
N LEU A 207 10.49 -13.22 -11.24
CA LEU A 207 11.78 -12.56 -11.31
C LEU A 207 12.85 -13.59 -10.96
N ASN A 208 13.64 -13.99 -11.95
CA ASN A 208 14.92 -14.67 -11.71
C ASN A 208 15.83 -13.69 -10.98
N VAL A 209 15.70 -13.59 -9.66
CA VAL A 209 16.69 -12.95 -8.81
C VAL A 209 17.88 -13.90 -8.79
N SER A 210 18.67 -13.87 -9.87
CA SER A 210 20.01 -14.43 -9.85
C SER A 210 20.69 -13.84 -8.62
N GLN A 211 21.14 -14.69 -7.70
CA GLN A 211 21.97 -14.26 -6.60
C GLN A 211 23.15 -13.53 -7.23
N GLY A 212 23.20 -12.21 -7.07
CA GLY A 212 24.12 -11.36 -7.79
C GLY A 212 25.56 -11.81 -7.56
N THR A 213 26.10 -12.56 -8.50
CA THR A 213 27.55 -12.64 -8.68
C THR A 213 27.95 -11.25 -9.12
N LYS A 214 28.76 -10.57 -8.31
CA LYS A 214 29.39 -9.29 -8.66
C LYS A 214 30.14 -9.47 -9.98
N SER A 215 29.48 -9.17 -11.09
CA SER A 215 30.15 -8.98 -12.37
C SER A 215 30.02 -7.52 -12.73
N HIS A 216 31.18 -6.86 -12.79
CA HIS A 216 31.33 -5.53 -13.38
C HIS A 216 30.93 -5.61 -14.85
N LEU A 217 29.65 -5.42 -15.16
CA LEU A 217 29.21 -5.21 -16.53
C LEU A 217 29.34 -3.72 -16.83
N LYS A 218 30.49 -3.36 -17.40
CA LYS A 218 30.66 -2.09 -18.12
C LYS A 218 29.57 -2.01 -19.20
N ARG A 219 28.80 -0.93 -19.22
CA ARG A 219 27.85 -0.58 -20.29
C ARG A 219 28.56 -0.69 -21.65
N PRO A 220 28.06 -1.51 -22.59
CA PRO A 220 28.43 -1.35 -23.99
C PRO A 220 27.78 -0.06 -24.50
N GLY A 221 28.59 0.86 -25.00
CA GLY A 221 28.12 2.07 -25.66
C GLY A 221 27.24 1.72 -26.86
N MET A 222 26.10 2.40 -26.96
CA MET A 222 25.20 2.32 -28.10
C MET A 222 25.91 2.92 -29.32
N LEU A 223 26.31 2.06 -30.26
CA LEU A 223 26.73 2.47 -31.60
C LEU A 223 25.49 3.01 -32.33
N LEU A 224 25.42 4.33 -32.50
CA LEU A 224 24.50 4.97 -33.43
C LEU A 224 24.92 4.59 -34.85
N LEU A 225 24.17 3.70 -35.48
CA LEU A 225 24.35 3.39 -36.89
C LEU A 225 23.86 4.58 -37.73
N HIS A 226 24.68 4.93 -38.71
CA HIS A 226 24.63 6.05 -39.62
C HIS A 226 23.25 6.37 -40.21
N GLY A 227 23.00 7.67 -40.34
CA GLY A 227 21.89 8.22 -41.10
C GLY A 227 22.02 7.94 -42.60
N ILE A 228 20.87 7.66 -43.22
CA ILE A 228 20.72 7.66 -44.67
C ILE A 228 20.07 8.98 -45.06
N SER A 229 20.86 9.75 -45.80
CA SER A 229 20.50 11.00 -46.46
C SER A 229 19.39 10.78 -47.48
N HIS A 230 18.27 11.49 -47.32
CA HIS A 230 17.34 11.73 -48.41
C HIS A 230 17.23 13.22 -48.70
N LYS A 231 17.41 13.52 -49.98
CA LYS A 231 17.57 14.83 -50.61
C LYS A 231 16.40 15.78 -50.32
N LYS A 232 16.75 17.05 -50.15
CA LYS A 232 15.88 18.22 -50.02
C LYS A 232 15.16 18.51 -51.35
N PRO A 233 13.84 18.77 -51.35
CA PRO A 233 13.22 19.60 -52.37
C PRO A 233 13.20 21.05 -51.89
N GLU A 234 13.65 21.92 -52.78
CA GLU A 234 13.63 23.37 -52.70
C GLU A 234 12.19 23.87 -52.84
N ILE A 235 11.71 24.67 -51.88
CA ILE A 235 10.46 25.43 -52.04
C ILE A 235 10.71 26.89 -51.67
N SER A 236 10.32 27.73 -52.62
CA SER A 236 10.50 29.17 -52.77
C SER A 236 10.08 29.99 -51.56
N ARG A 237 10.85 31.06 -51.30
CA ARG A 237 10.49 32.16 -50.40
C ARG A 237 9.42 33.03 -51.09
N HIS A 238 8.24 33.12 -50.49
CA HIS A 238 7.36 34.27 -50.70
C HIS A 238 7.00 34.91 -49.36
N HIS A 239 7.27 36.22 -49.33
CA HIS A 239 6.91 37.22 -48.32
C HIS A 239 5.42 37.23 -47.97
N CYS A 240 5.10 37.56 -46.71
CA CYS A 240 4.06 38.55 -46.40
C CYS A 240 4.27 39.17 -44.99
N PRO A 241 3.77 40.41 -44.74
CA PRO A 241 4.39 41.38 -43.83
C PRO A 241 3.75 41.50 -42.44
N SER A 242 4.48 42.19 -41.56
CA SER A 242 4.07 42.67 -40.23
C SER A 242 3.10 43.85 -40.31
N VAL A 243 2.04 43.87 -39.50
CA VAL A 243 1.34 45.07 -38.95
C VAL A 243 0.65 44.63 -37.65
N GLU A 244 1.10 44.99 -36.45
CA GLU A 244 0.93 46.25 -35.68
C GLU A 244 -0.37 46.34 -34.86
N LYS A 245 -0.21 46.91 -33.66
CA LYS A 245 -1.13 47.02 -32.52
C LYS A 245 -2.30 47.97 -32.79
N THR A 246 -3.39 47.79 -32.05
CA THR A 246 -4.16 48.93 -31.51
C THR A 246 -4.82 48.58 -30.18
N GLN A 247 -4.62 49.48 -29.21
CA GLN A 247 -5.39 49.62 -27.97
C GLN A 247 -6.75 50.26 -28.27
N GLY A 248 -7.74 49.88 -27.46
CA GLY A 248 -9.01 50.57 -27.24
C GLY A 248 -9.57 50.07 -25.91
#